data_AF-A0A7C5WHX6-F1
#
_entry.id   AF-A0A7C5WHX6-F1
#
_cell.length_a   1.000
_cell.length_b   1.000
_cell.length_c   1.000
_cell.angle_alpha   90.00
_cell.angle_beta   90.00
_cell.angle_gamma   90.00
#
_symmetry.space_group_name_H-M   'P 1'
#
loop_
_entity.id
_entity.type
_entity.pdbx_description
1 polymer ?
#
loop_
_entity_poly.entity_id
_entity_poly.type
_entity_poly.pdbx_seq_one_letter_code
_entity_poly.pdbx_strand_id
1 'polypeptide(L)'
;MHEPLGRSSQRGQEMSLENYRMLLTKARRLGYVFPVVSELRGRLPAQPRVLLLRHDIDVSPLCALEMARIEHSLSVRSSYFVLLHSPFYHPGAPPHIDALREIVDMGFELGLHFDVEFF
;
A
#
# COMPACT_ATOMS: atom_id res chain seq x y z
N MET A 1 -8.60 47.21 -12.88
CA MET A 1 -8.41 46.60 -11.54
C MET A 1 -8.54 45.09 -11.71
N HIS A 2 -7.42 44.38 -11.82
CA HIS A 2 -7.38 42.93 -11.89
C HIS A 2 -6.99 42.40 -10.51
N GLU A 3 -7.94 41.75 -9.82
CA GLU A 3 -7.66 40.92 -8.65
C GLU A 3 -6.87 39.68 -9.10
N PRO A 4 -5.71 39.37 -8.51
CA PRO A 4 -5.03 38.12 -8.80
C PRO A 4 -5.76 37.00 -8.04
N LEU A 5 -6.24 36.01 -8.81
CA LEU A 5 -6.75 34.74 -8.33
C LEU A 5 -5.77 34.12 -7.33
N GLY A 6 -6.23 33.97 -6.08
CA GLY A 6 -5.51 33.26 -5.05
C GLY A 6 -5.19 31.85 -5.53
N ARG A 7 -3.91 31.59 -5.81
CA ARG A 7 -3.42 30.22 -5.98
C ARG A 7 -3.59 29.53 -4.63
N SER A 8 -4.61 28.69 -4.51
CA SER A 8 -4.67 27.71 -3.44
C SER A 8 -3.44 26.81 -3.60
N SER A 9 -2.44 27.03 -2.75
CA SER A 9 -1.34 26.10 -2.56
C SER A 9 -1.98 24.77 -2.13
N GLN A 10 -2.04 23.80 -3.05
CA GLN A 10 -2.19 22.41 -2.65
C GLN A 10 -0.92 22.05 -1.90
N ARG A 11 -0.91 22.31 -0.59
CA ARG A 11 0.07 21.73 0.32
C ARG A 11 -0.20 20.22 0.26
N GLY A 12 0.62 19.50 -0.50
CA GLY A 12 0.62 18.04 -0.46
C GLY A 12 0.75 17.62 0.99
N GLN A 13 -0.19 16.81 1.48
CA GLN A 13 -0.06 16.27 2.83
C GLN A 13 1.19 15.40 2.86
N GLU A 14 2.01 15.58 3.89
CA GLU A 14 3.22 14.80 4.08
C GLU A 14 2.85 13.33 4.28
N MET A 15 3.55 12.44 3.57
CA MET A 15 3.37 11.00 3.70
C MET A 15 3.95 10.56 5.03
N SER A 16 3.07 10.22 5.98
CA SER A 16 3.42 9.68 7.29
C SER A 16 2.54 8.49 7.64
N LEU A 17 3.02 7.60 8.49
CA LEU A 17 2.24 6.45 8.98
C LEU A 17 0.97 6.90 9.72
N GLU A 18 1.00 8.06 10.38
CA GLU A 18 -0.17 8.63 11.06
C GLU A 18 -1.22 9.09 10.04
N ASN A 19 -0.82 9.85 9.02
CA ASN A 19 -1.73 10.28 7.96
C ASN A 19 -2.29 9.07 7.19
N TYR A 20 -1.47 8.04 7.00
CA TYR A 20 -1.91 6.77 6.40
C TYR A 20 -3.00 6.09 7.24
N ARG A 21 -2.79 5.95 8.56
CA ARG A 21 -3.79 5.41 9.50
C ARG A 21 -5.08 6.23 9.46
N MET A 22 -4.98 7.56 9.48
CA MET A 22 -6.14 8.47 9.40
C MET A 22 -6.93 8.26 8.10
N LEU A 23 -6.23 8.15 6.97
CA LEU A 23 -6.84 7.91 5.66
C LEU A 23 -7.63 6.60 5.64
N LEU A 24 -7.01 5.49 6.06
CA LEU A 24 -7.65 4.18 6.10
C LEU A 24 -8.86 4.15 7.04
N THR A 25 -8.73 4.78 8.21
CA THR A 25 -9.83 4.89 9.18
C THR A 25 -11.02 5.65 8.58
N LYS A 26 -10.74 6.77 7.88
CA LYS A 26 -11.77 7.55 7.19
C LYS A 26 -12.42 6.75 6.06
N ALA A 27 -11.64 6.05 5.25
CA ALA A 27 -12.15 5.21 4.16
C ALA A 27 -13.09 4.11 4.70
N ARG A 28 -12.69 3.41 5.78
CA ARG A 28 -13.55 2.42 6.44
C ARG A 28 -14.86 3.01 6.92
N ARG A 29 -14.82 4.16 7.60
CA ARG A 29 -16.03 4.85 8.08
C ARG A 29 -16.98 5.26 6.95
N LEU A 30 -16.43 5.55 5.77
CA LEU A 30 -17.19 5.89 4.57
C LEU A 30 -17.71 4.65 3.82
N GLY A 31 -17.50 3.44 4.35
CA GLY A 31 -18.00 2.19 3.78
C GLY A 31 -17.21 1.69 2.57
N TYR A 32 -15.94 2.06 2.45
CA TYR A 32 -15.07 1.45 1.43
C TYR A 32 -14.77 0.00 1.79
N VAL A 33 -14.74 -0.85 0.77
CA VAL A 33 -14.15 -2.20 0.87
C VAL A 33 -12.78 -2.24 0.22
N PHE A 34 -11.97 -3.17 0.72
CA PHE A 34 -10.55 -3.28 0.38
C PHE A 34 -10.31 -4.68 -0.22
N PRO A 35 -10.57 -4.88 -1.52
CA PRO A 35 -10.18 -6.11 -2.19
C PRO A 35 -8.67 -6.15 -2.40
N VAL A 36 -8.12 -7.34 -2.59
CA VAL A 36 -6.74 -7.54 -3.05
C VAL A 36 -6.69 -7.62 -4.57
N VAL A 37 -5.52 -7.44 -5.16
CA VAL A 37 -5.34 -7.41 -6.63
C VAL A 37 -5.85 -8.70 -7.28
N SER A 38 -5.59 -9.88 -6.71
CA SER A 38 -6.07 -11.14 -7.30
C SER A 38 -7.60 -11.28 -7.37
N GLU A 39 -8.36 -10.59 -6.52
CA GLU A 39 -9.83 -10.62 -6.53
C GLU A 39 -10.43 -9.79 -7.66
N LEU A 40 -9.66 -8.86 -8.23
CA LEU A 40 -10.13 -7.95 -9.28
C LEU A 40 -9.92 -8.48 -10.69
N ARG A 41 -9.56 -9.76 -10.86
CA ARG A 41 -9.31 -10.40 -12.16
C ARG A 41 -10.55 -10.39 -13.06
N GLY A 42 -10.73 -9.28 -13.78
CA GLY A 42 -11.72 -9.09 -14.85
C GLY A 42 -13.05 -8.46 -14.43
N ARG A 43 -13.30 -8.22 -13.14
CA ARG A 43 -14.54 -7.57 -12.65
C ARG A 43 -14.30 -6.79 -11.37
N LEU A 44 -14.88 -5.60 -11.27
CA LEU A 44 -14.95 -4.86 -10.01
C LEU A 44 -16.05 -5.46 -9.11
N PRO A 45 -15.89 -5.38 -7.78
CA PRO A 45 -16.95 -5.70 -6.84
C PRO A 45 -18.22 -4.91 -7.18
N ALA A 46 -19.39 -5.51 -7.01
CA ALA A 46 -20.68 -4.83 -7.19
C ALA A 46 -20.91 -3.70 -6.16
N GLN A 47 -19.97 -3.45 -5.26
CA GLN A 47 -20.05 -2.42 -4.24
C GLN A 47 -19.61 -1.06 -4.80
N PRO A 48 -20.29 0.05 -4.44
CA PRO A 48 -20.04 1.36 -5.03
C PRO A 48 -18.75 2.03 -4.56
N ARG A 49 -18.13 1.54 -3.47
CA ARG A 49 -16.95 2.14 -2.84
C ARG A 49 -15.87 1.10 -2.62
N VAL A 50 -14.93 1.05 -3.55
CA VAL A 50 -13.79 0.13 -3.53
C VAL A 50 -12.52 0.95 -3.42
N LEU A 51 -11.65 0.59 -2.48
CA LEU A 51 -10.29 1.12 -2.39
C LEU A 51 -9.31 -0.05 -2.51
N LEU A 52 -8.70 -0.17 -3.69
CA LEU A 52 -7.63 -1.15 -3.92
C LEU A 52 -6.33 -0.59 -3.35
N LEU A 53 -5.75 -1.29 -2.37
CA LEU A 53 -4.45 -0.95 -1.81
C LEU A 53 -3.40 -1.91 -2.36
N ARG A 54 -2.48 -1.34 -3.14
CA ARG A 54 -1.32 -2.03 -3.69
C ARG A 54 -0.06 -1.27 -3.27
N HIS A 55 0.90 -2.00 -2.71
CA HIS A 55 2.18 -1.48 -2.27
C HIS A 55 3.31 -2.16 -3.03
N ASP A 56 4.09 -1.37 -3.76
CA ASP A 56 5.37 -1.82 -4.31
C ASP A 56 6.44 -1.65 -3.24
N ILE A 57 7.15 -2.74 -2.92
CA ILE A 57 8.25 -2.71 -1.97
C ILE A 57 9.52 -2.40 -2.75
N ASP A 58 9.76 -1.12 -3.03
CA ASP A 58 10.95 -0.71 -3.79
C ASP A 58 12.21 -0.67 -2.92
N VAL A 59 12.04 -0.20 -1.67
CA VAL A 59 13.17 0.19 -0.79
C VAL A 59 13.32 -0.69 0.44
N SER A 60 12.24 -0.99 1.17
CA SER A 60 12.35 -1.62 2.49
C SER A 60 11.14 -2.49 2.85
N PRO A 61 11.34 -3.82 2.96
CA PRO A 61 10.35 -4.74 3.53
C PRO A 61 9.98 -4.41 4.98
N LEU A 62 10.87 -3.77 5.74
CA LEU A 62 10.58 -3.37 7.12
C LEU A 62 9.57 -2.21 7.17
N CYS A 63 9.71 -1.22 6.29
CA CYS A 63 8.74 -0.13 6.19
C CYS A 63 7.38 -0.66 5.68
N ALA A 64 7.40 -1.59 4.72
CA ALA A 64 6.19 -2.27 4.27
C ALA A 64 5.49 -3.02 5.42
N LEU A 65 6.26 -3.66 6.31
CA LEU A 65 5.71 -4.32 7.49
C LEU A 65 5.05 -3.34 8.46
N GLU A 66 5.59 -2.14 8.67
CA GLU A 66 4.96 -1.11 9.50
C GLU A 66 3.59 -0.70 8.96
N MET A 67 3.46 -0.57 7.64
CA MET A 67 2.19 -0.31 6.97
C MET A 67 1.21 -1.48 7.13
N ALA A 68 1.68 -2.71 6.93
CA ALA A 68 0.89 -3.93 7.06
C ALA A 68 0.30 -4.07 8.48
N ARG A 69 1.09 -3.75 9.51
CA ARG A 69 0.60 -3.75 10.91
C ARG A 69 -0.51 -2.73 11.14
N ILE A 70 -0.43 -1.54 10.53
CA ILE A 70 -1.50 -0.53 10.59
C ILE A 70 -2.77 -1.07 9.92
N GLU A 71 -2.64 -1.58 8.70
CA GLU A 71 -3.76 -2.14 7.94
C GLU A 71 -4.43 -3.29 8.69
N HIS A 72 -3.63 -4.22 9.24
CA HIS A 72 -4.12 -5.37 10.00
C HIS A 72 -4.89 -4.91 11.24
N SER A 73 -4.36 -3.93 11.98
CA SER A 73 -5.05 -3.33 13.13
C SER A 73 -6.39 -2.68 12.78
N LEU A 74 -6.56 -2.29 11.52
CA LEU A 74 -7.78 -1.69 10.99
C LEU A 74 -8.62 -2.70 10.20
N SER A 75 -8.29 -4.00 10.19
CA SER A 75 -8.98 -5.01 9.37
C SER A 75 -9.09 -4.61 7.89
N VAL A 76 -8.07 -3.92 7.39
CA VAL A 76 -7.91 -3.53 5.99
C VAL A 76 -7.08 -4.61 5.30
N ARG A 77 -7.45 -4.95 4.07
CA ARG A 77 -6.70 -5.87 3.22
C ARG A 77 -5.97 -5.09 2.13
N SER A 78 -4.85 -5.63 1.68
CA SER A 78 -4.00 -5.01 0.67
C SER A 78 -3.10 -6.06 0.02
N SER A 79 -2.38 -5.64 -1.01
CA SER A 79 -1.43 -6.45 -1.75
C SER A 79 -0.05 -5.82 -1.72
N TYR A 80 0.96 -6.58 -1.34
CA TYR A 80 2.36 -6.17 -1.30
C TYR A 80 3.15 -6.86 -2.41
N PHE A 81 3.89 -6.11 -3.20
CA PHE A 81 4.63 -6.62 -4.35
C PHE A 81 6.13 -6.50 -4.10
N VAL A 82 6.81 -7.64 -4.05
CA VAL A 82 8.23 -7.75 -3.73
C VAL A 82 9.05 -7.57 -5.00
N LEU A 83 9.95 -6.59 -5.00
CA LEU A 83 10.97 -6.44 -6.02
C LEU A 83 12.14 -7.40 -5.72
N LEU A 84 12.42 -8.34 -6.62
CA LEU A 84 13.46 -9.35 -6.40
C LEU A 84 14.88 -8.81 -6.64
N HIS A 85 15.01 -7.88 -7.60
CA HIS A 85 16.28 -7.29 -7.99
C HIS A 85 16.43 -5.87 -7.44
N SER A 86 16.02 -5.65 -6.19
CA SER A 86 16.13 -4.33 -5.56
C SER A 86 17.60 -3.95 -5.32
N PRO A 87 18.01 -2.69 -5.59
CA PRO A 87 19.33 -2.21 -5.19
C PRO A 87 19.41 -1.90 -3.69
N PHE A 88 18.30 -1.95 -2.95
CA PHE A 88 18.21 -1.52 -1.55
C PHE A 88 18.07 -2.67 -0.56
N TYR A 89 17.52 -3.81 -0.97
CA TYR A 89 17.31 -4.95 -0.08
C TYR A 89 17.40 -6.29 -0.81
N HIS A 90 17.69 -7.35 -0.07
CA HIS A 90 17.65 -8.73 -0.57
C HIS A 90 16.47 -9.48 0.05
N PRO A 91 15.43 -9.86 -0.74
CA PRO A 91 14.21 -10.45 -0.20
C PRO A 91 14.42 -11.73 0.62
N GLY A 92 15.42 -12.55 0.24
CA GLY A 92 15.71 -13.83 0.89
C GLY A 92 16.60 -13.74 2.12
N ALA A 93 17.14 -12.56 2.45
CA ALA A 93 18.03 -12.39 3.60
C ALA A 93 17.24 -11.90 4.82
N PRO A 94 17.54 -12.36 6.05
CA PRO A 94 17.12 -11.65 7.25
C PRO A 94 17.68 -10.21 7.26
N PRO A 95 16.92 -9.21 7.73
CA PRO A 95 15.59 -9.31 8.34
C PRO A 95 14.43 -9.28 7.33
N HIS A 96 14.70 -9.14 6.03
CA HIS A 96 13.68 -8.93 5.01
C HIS A 96 12.74 -10.12 4.85
N ILE A 97 13.28 -11.34 4.80
CA ILE A 97 12.45 -12.54 4.64
C ILE A 97 11.50 -12.74 5.82
N ASP A 98 11.91 -12.35 7.02
CA ASP A 98 11.09 -12.46 8.22
C ASP A 98 9.95 -11.44 8.19
N ALA A 99 10.23 -10.21 7.74
CA ALA A 99 9.20 -9.20 7.54
C ALA A 99 8.17 -9.60 6.47
N LEU A 100 8.63 -10.15 5.34
CA LEU A 100 7.74 -10.64 4.29
C LEU A 100 6.86 -11.81 4.76
N ARG A 101 7.41 -12.70 5.60
CA ARG A 101 6.63 -13.77 6.24
C ARG A 101 5.58 -13.21 7.18
N GLU A 102 5.92 -12.24 8.03
CA GLU A 102 4.96 -11.62 8.95
C GLU A 102 3.81 -10.92 8.20
N ILE A 103 4.10 -10.28 7.06
CA ILE A 103 3.06 -9.72 6.16
C ILE A 103 2.11 -10.83 5.68
N VAL A 104 2.64 -11.97 5.23
CA VAL A 104 1.80 -13.11 4.78
C VAL A 104 1.00 -13.71 5.94
N ASP A 105 1.61 -13.87 7.11
CA ASP A 105 0.97 -14.44 8.30
C ASP A 105 -0.20 -13.57 8.81
N MET A 106 -0.13 -12.25 8.58
CA MET A 106 -1.25 -11.32 8.83
C MET A 106 -2.41 -11.43 7.82
N GLY A 107 -2.25 -12.23 6.77
CA GLY A 107 -3.27 -12.51 5.75
C GLY A 107 -3.23 -11.57 4.53
N PHE A 108 -2.13 -10.83 4.32
CA PHE A 108 -1.97 -9.98 3.14
C PHE A 108 -1.58 -10.76 1.89
N GLU A 109 -1.95 -10.23 0.72
CA GLU A 109 -1.50 -10.80 -0.55
C GLU A 109 -0.05 -10.41 -0.81
N LEU A 110 0.78 -11.38 -1.19
CA LEU A 110 2.15 -11.15 -1.65
C LEU A 110 2.26 -11.46 -3.14
N GLY A 111 2.73 -10.48 -3.91
CA GLY A 111 2.94 -10.55 -5.36
C GLY A 111 4.39 -10.25 -5.75
N LEU A 112 4.69 -10.42 -7.04
CA LEU A 112 5.98 -10.07 -7.63
C LEU A 112 5.92 -8.67 -8.24
N HIS A 113 6.72 -7.73 -7.74
CA HIS A 113 6.99 -6.50 -8.49
C HIS A 113 7.93 -6.88 -9.64
N PHE A 114 7.34 -7.13 -10.81
CA PHE A 114 8.12 -7.44 -12.00
C PHE A 114 8.84 -6.18 -12.47
N ASP A 115 10.15 -6.29 -12.64
CA ASP A 115 11.02 -5.21 -13.09
C ASP A 115 11.57 -5.57 -14.47
N VAL A 116 11.18 -4.77 -15.46
CA VAL A 116 11.63 -4.91 -16.84
C VAL A 116 13.01 -4.31 -17.07
N GLU A 117 13.46 -3.39 -16.20
CA GLU A 117 14.75 -2.71 -16.34
C GLU A 117 15.94 -3.61 -15.96
N PHE A 118 15.68 -4.72 -15.26
CA PHE A 118 16.68 -5.74 -14.96
C PHE A 118 17.18 -6.49 -16.22
N PHE A 119 16.39 -6.55 -17.30
CA PHE A 119 16.70 -7.31 -18.52
C PHE A 119 17.06 -6.40 -19.69
#